data_AF-M2QEX2-F1
#
_entry.id   AF-M2QEX2-F1
#
_cell.length_a   1.000
_cell.length_b   1.000
_cell.length_c   1.000
_cell.angle_alpha   90.00
_cell.angle_beta   90.00
_cell.angle_gamma   90.00
#
_symmetry.space_group_name_H-M   'P 1'
#
loop_
_entity.id
_entity.type
_entity.pdbx_description
1 polymer ?
#
loop_
_entity_poly.entity_id
_entity_poly.type
_entity_poly.pdbx_seq_one_letter_code
_entity_poly.pdbx_strand_id
1 'polypeptide(L)'
;MARSQEKAHSMLNRWKLMQNDQEIGNLQIKPKHPDQCKTIQAAKYWRQMIIKEMGQKVSEIQNGTLGENAVRALNNEINNLNKERIQYERKIKQLGGVSFGKKTKESDEFTFFGAAQYLPEAKELQKRNNRKLMSKQDIQLLGEEYYGMDDYETTDLLEEELSIQNELKQTLQSNQ
;
A
#
# COMPACT_ATOMS: atom_id res chain seq x y z
N MET A 1 14.67 -27.75 -39.07
CA MET A 1 14.68 -27.27 -37.67
C MET A 1 13.45 -27.84 -36.97
N ALA A 2 13.63 -28.59 -35.88
CA ALA A 2 12.50 -29.13 -35.10
C ALA A 2 11.63 -27.99 -34.53
N ARG A 3 10.31 -28.20 -34.43
CA ARG A 3 9.37 -27.19 -33.90
C ARG A 3 9.70 -26.87 -32.44
N SER A 4 9.33 -25.68 -31.95
CA SER A 4 9.63 -25.21 -30.58
C SER A 4 9.24 -26.25 -29.50
N GLN A 5 8.10 -26.91 -29.70
CA GLN A 5 7.60 -27.94 -28.79
C GLN A 5 8.48 -29.21 -28.74
N GLU A 6 8.96 -29.66 -29.90
CA GLU A 6 9.88 -30.81 -29.97
C GLU A 6 11.23 -30.49 -29.35
N LYS A 7 11.73 -29.26 -29.55
CA LYS A 7 12.94 -28.77 -28.87
C LYS A 7 12.74 -28.75 -27.36
N ALA A 8 11.60 -28.27 -26.86
CA ALA A 8 11.27 -28.25 -25.44
C ALA A 8 11.27 -29.67 -24.83
N HIS A 9 10.85 -30.69 -25.58
CA HIS A 9 10.85 -32.08 -25.13
C HIS A 9 12.17 -32.85 -25.35
N SER A 10 13.20 -32.21 -25.90
CA SER A 10 14.50 -32.85 -26.12
C SER A 10 15.14 -33.37 -24.83
N MET A 11 15.95 -34.43 -24.94
CA MET A 11 16.62 -35.06 -23.79
C MET A 11 17.45 -34.06 -22.97
N LEU A 12 18.14 -33.13 -23.62
CA LEU A 12 18.93 -32.09 -22.94
C LEU A 12 18.04 -31.14 -22.11
N ASN A 13 16.89 -30.73 -22.65
CA ASN A 13 15.97 -29.85 -21.92
C ASN A 13 15.31 -30.57 -20.75
N ARG A 14 14.96 -31.86 -20.90
CA ARG A 14 14.50 -32.69 -19.78
C ARG A 14 15.56 -32.82 -18.69
N TRP A 15 16.82 -33.03 -19.06
CA TRP A 15 17.93 -33.13 -18.10
C TRP A 15 18.18 -31.80 -17.36
N LYS A 16 18.14 -30.66 -18.07
CA LYS A 16 18.24 -29.32 -17.45
C LYS A 16 17.09 -29.04 -16.47
N LEU A 17 15.86 -29.41 -16.83
CA LEU A 17 14.71 -29.31 -15.92
C LEU A 17 14.94 -30.17 -14.67
N MET A 18 15.42 -31.41 -14.85
CA MET A 18 15.73 -32.30 -13.73
C MET A 18 16.83 -31.76 -12.81
N GLN A 19 17.87 -31.12 -13.35
CA GLN A 19 18.90 -30.44 -12.54
C GLN A 19 18.31 -29.27 -11.74
N ASN A 20 17.53 -28.40 -12.39
CA ASN A 20 16.88 -27.28 -11.70
C ASN A 20 15.92 -27.77 -10.60
N ASP A 21 15.17 -28.85 -10.87
CA ASP A 21 14.26 -29.47 -9.91
C ASP A 21 15.03 -30.09 -8.72
N GLN A 22 16.26 -30.57 -8.91
CA GLN A 22 17.11 -31.03 -7.82
C GLN A 22 17.59 -29.87 -6.93
N GLU A 23 17.96 -28.73 -7.52
CA GLU A 23 18.42 -27.55 -6.76
C GLU A 23 17.30 -26.87 -5.97
N ILE A 24 16.10 -26.80 -6.54
CA ILE A 24 14.94 -26.11 -5.95
C ILE A 24 14.10 -27.08 -5.08
N GLY A 25 14.34 -28.39 -5.21
CA GLY A 25 13.45 -29.44 -4.76
C GLY A 25 12.28 -29.61 -5.75
N ASN A 26 11.73 -30.82 -5.86
CA ASN A 26 10.57 -31.14 -6.71
C ASN A 26 9.31 -30.33 -6.31
N LEU A 27 9.26 -29.04 -6.66
CA LEU A 27 8.16 -28.12 -6.38
C LEU A 27 7.18 -28.11 -7.56
N GLN A 28 6.82 -29.28 -8.07
CA GLN A 28 5.86 -29.42 -9.18
C GLN A 28 4.45 -28.98 -8.75
N ILE A 29 4.12 -29.08 -7.46
CA ILE A 29 2.78 -28.78 -6.94
C ILE A 29 2.85 -27.57 -6.01
N LYS A 30 2.08 -26.53 -6.34
CA LYS A 30 1.87 -25.36 -5.46
C LYS A 30 1.25 -25.82 -4.14
N PRO A 31 1.91 -25.57 -2.99
CA PRO A 31 1.34 -25.86 -1.69
C PRO A 31 0.01 -25.13 -1.51
N LYS A 32 -0.98 -25.77 -0.87
CA LYS A 32 -2.29 -25.12 -0.62
C LYS A 32 -2.17 -23.98 0.39
N HIS A 33 -1.23 -24.09 1.32
CA HIS A 33 -0.96 -23.08 2.33
C HIS A 33 0.54 -22.82 2.46
N PRO A 34 0.96 -21.56 2.65
CA PRO A 34 2.36 -21.20 2.84
C PRO A 34 3.03 -21.93 4.02
N ASP A 35 2.26 -22.34 5.03
CA ASP A 35 2.80 -23.05 6.20
C ASP A 35 3.38 -24.42 5.90
N GLN A 36 3.00 -25.03 4.78
CA GLN A 36 3.56 -26.30 4.33
C GLN A 36 4.99 -26.15 3.82
N CYS A 37 5.42 -24.93 3.47
CA CYS A 37 6.79 -24.65 3.06
C CYS A 37 7.74 -24.63 4.26
N LYS A 38 8.63 -25.63 4.33
CA LYS A 38 9.68 -25.73 5.36
C LYS A 38 10.95 -24.96 5.01
N THR A 39 11.23 -24.78 3.72
CA THR A 39 12.48 -24.19 3.23
C THR A 39 12.25 -22.76 2.73
N ILE A 40 13.19 -21.85 3.05
CA ILE A 40 13.16 -20.44 2.60
C ILE A 40 13.15 -20.33 1.07
N GLN A 41 13.96 -21.15 0.39
CA GLN A 41 14.07 -21.15 -1.08
C GLN A 41 12.73 -21.47 -1.75
N ALA A 42 12.03 -22.50 -1.26
CA ALA A 42 10.70 -22.87 -1.75
C ALA A 42 9.67 -21.75 -1.55
N ALA A 43 9.67 -21.11 -0.37
CA ALA A 43 8.77 -19.99 -0.10
C ALA A 43 9.06 -18.78 -1.02
N LYS A 44 10.34 -18.48 -1.29
CA LYS A 44 10.75 -17.44 -2.25
C LYS A 44 10.31 -17.76 -3.69
N TYR A 45 10.45 -19.01 -4.10
CA TYR A 45 10.03 -19.47 -5.43
C TYR A 45 8.52 -19.26 -5.64
N TRP A 46 7.69 -19.74 -4.71
CA TRP A 46 6.23 -19.59 -4.80
C TRP A 46 5.79 -18.14 -4.73
N ARG A 47 6.42 -17.32 -3.89
CA ARG A 47 6.21 -15.87 -3.88
C ARG A 47 6.47 -15.24 -5.25
N GLN A 48 7.57 -15.60 -5.92
CA GLN A 48 7.88 -15.09 -7.26
C GLN A 48 6.86 -15.54 -8.30
N MET A 49 6.40 -16.79 -8.22
CA MET A 49 5.36 -17.30 -9.13
C MET A 49 4.05 -16.54 -8.97
N ILE A 50 3.62 -16.27 -7.73
CA ILE A 50 2.43 -15.44 -7.45
C ILE A 50 2.60 -14.02 -8.03
N ILE A 51 3.78 -13.41 -7.89
CA ILE A 51 4.04 -12.08 -8.46
C ILE A 51 3.94 -12.09 -9.99
N LYS A 52 4.43 -13.13 -10.66
CA LYS A 52 4.30 -13.27 -12.11
C LYS A 52 2.85 -13.44 -12.53
N GLU A 53 2.09 -14.29 -11.83
CA GLU A 53 0.66 -14.50 -12.08
C GLU A 53 -0.15 -13.21 -11.88
N MET A 54 0.12 -12.48 -10.79
CA MET A 54 -0.48 -11.15 -10.58
C MET A 54 -0.15 -10.19 -11.73
N GLY A 55 1.11 -10.17 -12.21
CA GLY A 55 1.51 -9.31 -13.33
C GLY A 55 0.76 -9.62 -14.63
N GLN A 56 0.49 -10.91 -14.90
CA GLN A 56 -0.32 -11.33 -16.04
C GLN A 56 -1.76 -10.82 -15.90
N LYS A 57 -2.40 -11.03 -14.74
CA LYS A 57 -3.78 -10.56 -14.50
C LYS A 57 -3.90 -9.03 -14.50
N VAL A 58 -2.89 -8.32 -13.99
CA VAL A 58 -2.85 -6.85 -14.07
C VAL A 58 -2.80 -6.39 -15.54
N SER A 59 -2.01 -7.07 -16.37
CA SER A 59 -1.95 -6.78 -17.80
C SER A 59 -3.30 -7.08 -18.48
N GLU A 60 -3.98 -8.14 -18.08
CA GLU A 60 -5.34 -8.46 -18.56
C GLU A 60 -6.37 -7.40 -18.16
N ILE A 61 -6.34 -6.90 -16.92
CA ILE A 61 -7.24 -5.82 -16.47
C ILE A 61 -6.97 -4.52 -17.23
N GLN A 62 -5.73 -4.25 -17.62
CA GLN A 62 -5.38 -3.06 -18.39
C GLN A 62 -5.91 -3.11 -19.83
N ASN A 63 -6.27 -4.29 -20.35
CA ASN A 63 -6.91 -4.41 -21.64
C ASN A 63 -8.34 -3.87 -21.57
N GLY A 64 -8.58 -2.69 -22.14
CA GLY A 64 -9.85 -1.95 -22.07
C GLY A 64 -11.04 -2.60 -22.80
N THR A 65 -10.91 -3.83 -23.30
CA THR A 65 -11.96 -4.59 -23.99
C THR A 65 -12.78 -5.48 -23.06
N LEU A 66 -12.39 -5.59 -21.78
CA LEU A 66 -13.10 -6.43 -20.81
C LEU A 66 -14.35 -5.74 -20.25
N GLY A 67 -15.44 -6.49 -20.13
CA GLY A 67 -16.67 -6.01 -19.49
C GLY A 67 -16.50 -5.79 -17.98
N GLU A 68 -17.35 -4.93 -17.41
CA GLU A 68 -17.26 -4.50 -16.00
C GLU A 68 -17.26 -5.68 -15.00
N ASN A 69 -18.07 -6.71 -15.25
CA ASN A 69 -18.15 -7.89 -14.40
C ASN A 69 -16.87 -8.73 -14.44
N ALA A 70 -16.23 -8.83 -15.60
CA ALA A 70 -14.95 -9.53 -15.75
C ALA A 70 -13.83 -8.75 -15.04
N VAL A 71 -13.84 -7.42 -15.12
CA VAL A 71 -12.91 -6.56 -14.38
C VAL A 71 -13.05 -6.75 -12.87
N ARG A 72 -14.28 -6.83 -12.34
CA ARG A 72 -14.52 -7.13 -10.90
C ARG A 72 -13.95 -8.49 -10.50
N ALA A 73 -14.22 -9.53 -11.29
CA ALA A 73 -13.73 -10.88 -11.03
C ALA A 73 -12.19 -10.93 -11.01
N LEU A 74 -11.54 -10.36 -12.03
CA LEU A 74 -10.07 -10.28 -12.08
C LEU A 74 -9.50 -9.47 -10.92
N ASN A 75 -10.14 -8.37 -10.52
CA ASN A 75 -9.69 -7.58 -9.38
C ASN A 75 -9.77 -8.39 -8.07
N ASN A 76 -10.83 -9.18 -7.89
CA ASN A 76 -10.95 -10.09 -6.75
C ASN A 76 -9.84 -11.15 -6.76
N GLU A 77 -9.55 -11.74 -7.92
CA GLU A 77 -8.47 -12.70 -8.07
C GLU A 77 -7.09 -12.10 -7.75
N ILE A 78 -6.79 -10.89 -8.22
CA ILE A 78 -5.53 -10.20 -7.90
C ILE A 78 -5.44 -9.93 -6.40
N ASN A 79 -6.52 -9.47 -5.76
CA ASN A 79 -6.53 -9.26 -4.32
C ASN A 79 -6.32 -10.57 -3.55
N ASN A 80 -6.88 -11.70 -4.01
CA ASN A 80 -6.63 -13.01 -3.42
C ASN A 80 -5.16 -13.45 -3.57
N LEU A 81 -4.57 -13.27 -4.75
CA LEU A 81 -3.15 -13.53 -4.98
C LEU A 81 -2.25 -12.63 -4.13
N ASN A 82 -2.62 -11.36 -3.94
CA ASN A 82 -1.86 -10.44 -3.10
C ASN A 82 -1.91 -10.85 -1.62
N LYS A 83 -3.06 -11.30 -1.12
CA LYS A 83 -3.16 -11.87 0.23
C LYS A 83 -2.26 -13.08 0.39
N GLU A 84 -2.27 -13.98 -0.59
CA GLU A 84 -1.39 -15.16 -0.59
C GLU A 84 0.09 -14.77 -0.62
N ARG A 85 0.48 -13.78 -1.45
CA ARG A 85 1.84 -13.21 -1.47
C ARG A 85 2.26 -12.72 -0.08
N ILE A 86 1.41 -11.97 0.61
CA ILE A 86 1.68 -11.44 1.95
C ILE A 86 1.87 -12.60 2.94
N GLN A 87 1.05 -13.65 2.87
CA GLN A 87 1.23 -14.84 3.71
C GLN A 87 2.58 -15.52 3.46
N TYR A 88 3.02 -15.65 2.20
CA TYR A 88 4.36 -16.15 1.89
C TYR A 88 5.47 -15.24 2.40
N GLU A 89 5.30 -13.91 2.37
CA GLU A 89 6.25 -12.96 2.96
C GLU A 89 6.34 -13.09 4.48
N ARG A 90 5.20 -13.25 5.16
CA ARG A 90 5.15 -13.56 6.59
C ARG A 90 5.85 -14.88 6.90
N LYS A 91 5.65 -15.91 6.07
CA LYS A 91 6.33 -17.21 6.24
C LYS A 91 7.84 -17.11 6.06
N ILE A 92 8.31 -16.38 5.04
CA ILE A 92 9.74 -16.15 4.84
C ILE A 92 10.34 -15.44 6.06
N LYS A 93 9.63 -14.46 6.62
CA LYS A 93 10.04 -13.77 7.85
C LYS A 93 10.11 -14.72 9.06
N GLN A 94 9.12 -15.60 9.24
CA GLN A 94 9.13 -16.63 10.29
C GLN A 94 10.31 -17.60 10.17
N LEU A 95 10.69 -17.96 8.95
CA LEU A 95 11.85 -18.83 8.67
C LEU A 95 13.20 -18.10 8.80
N GLY A 96 13.24 -16.83 9.21
CA GLY A 96 14.47 -16.05 9.36
C GLY A 96 15.01 -15.45 8.06
N GLY A 97 14.19 -15.39 7.01
CA GLY A 97 14.55 -14.76 5.75
C GLY A 97 14.44 -13.23 5.79
N VAL A 98 15.10 -12.56 4.83
CA VAL A 98 15.02 -11.11 4.63
C VAL A 98 13.56 -10.70 4.40
N SER A 99 13.09 -9.71 5.16
CA SER A 99 11.76 -9.13 5.00
C SER A 99 11.70 -8.31 3.71
N PHE A 100 10.75 -8.62 2.84
CA PHE A 100 10.56 -7.96 1.54
C PHE A 100 9.64 -6.73 1.58
N GLY A 101 9.16 -6.34 2.77
CA GLY A 101 8.32 -5.18 2.96
C GLY A 101 9.13 -3.94 3.36
N LYS A 102 9.09 -2.88 2.54
CA LYS A 102 9.15 -1.53 3.11
C LYS A 102 7.97 -1.42 4.08
N LYS A 103 8.12 -0.68 5.19
CA LYS A 103 7.04 -0.32 6.12
C LYS A 103 5.93 0.53 5.47
N THR A 104 5.65 0.34 4.18
CA THR A 104 4.38 0.74 3.60
C THR A 104 3.33 0.02 4.41
N LYS A 105 2.40 0.76 5.01
CA LYS A 105 1.26 0.18 5.73
C LYS A 105 0.74 -0.96 4.85
N GLU A 106 0.96 -2.20 5.28
CA GLU A 106 0.39 -3.39 4.65
C GLU A 106 -1.09 -3.30 4.96
N SER A 107 -1.80 -2.41 4.27
CA SER A 107 -3.22 -2.41 4.34
C SER A 107 -3.63 -3.65 3.58
N ASP A 108 -4.03 -4.68 4.34
CA ASP A 108 -4.84 -5.81 3.89
C ASP A 108 -6.21 -5.32 3.30
N GLU A 109 -6.33 -4.03 3.02
CA GLU A 109 -7.46 -3.37 2.39
C GLU A 109 -7.58 -3.82 0.94
N PHE A 110 -8.83 -3.94 0.52
CA PHE A 110 -9.18 -4.27 -0.83
C PHE A 110 -8.75 -3.13 -1.77
N THR A 111 -7.93 -3.45 -2.76
CA THR A 111 -7.38 -2.48 -3.70
C THR A 111 -7.95 -2.70 -5.10
N PHE A 112 -8.10 -1.61 -5.85
CA PHE A 112 -8.56 -1.64 -7.23
C PHE A 112 -7.38 -1.39 -8.17
N PHE A 113 -7.14 -2.33 -9.09
CA PHE A 113 -6.01 -2.28 -10.03
C PHE A 113 -6.46 -1.89 -11.44
N GLY A 114 -5.64 -1.10 -12.15
CA GLY A 114 -5.86 -0.79 -13.58
C GLY A 114 -7.27 -0.28 -13.87
N ALA A 115 -7.94 -0.87 -14.86
CA ALA A 115 -9.29 -0.51 -15.26
C ALA A 115 -10.34 -0.66 -14.13
N ALA A 116 -10.08 -1.48 -13.11
CA ALA A 116 -10.97 -1.62 -11.95
C ALA A 116 -11.06 -0.31 -11.13
N GLN A 117 -10.11 0.63 -11.28
CA GLN A 117 -10.19 1.95 -10.64
C GLN A 117 -11.30 2.83 -11.23
N TYR A 118 -11.78 2.53 -12.44
CA TYR A 118 -12.86 3.30 -13.06
C TYR A 118 -14.25 2.89 -12.58
N LEU A 119 -14.36 1.77 -11.84
CA LEU A 119 -15.59 1.31 -11.22
C LEU A 119 -16.14 2.38 -10.25
N PRO A 120 -17.48 2.49 -10.13
CA PRO A 120 -18.09 3.48 -9.24
C PRO A 120 -17.62 3.31 -7.79
N GLU A 121 -17.55 2.06 -7.30
CA GLU A 121 -17.07 1.70 -5.96
C GLU A 121 -15.64 2.20 -5.69
N ALA A 122 -14.75 2.02 -6.67
CA ALA A 122 -13.35 2.43 -6.56
C ALA A 122 -13.23 3.96 -6.49
N LYS A 123 -13.99 4.68 -7.32
CA LYS A 123 -14.04 6.15 -7.32
C LYS A 123 -14.58 6.71 -6.00
N GLU A 124 -15.61 6.08 -5.44
CA GLU A 124 -16.16 6.47 -4.13
C GLU A 124 -15.14 6.27 -3.02
N LEU A 125 -14.44 5.12 -3.01
CA LEU A 125 -13.40 4.83 -2.04
C LEU A 125 -12.24 5.84 -2.15
N GLN A 126 -11.80 6.16 -3.36
CA GLN A 126 -10.79 7.18 -3.61
C GLN A 126 -11.25 8.56 -3.12
N LYS A 127 -12.49 8.98 -3.44
CA LYS A 127 -13.05 10.25 -2.95
C LYS A 127 -13.10 10.30 -1.43
N ARG A 128 -13.52 9.21 -0.77
CA ARG A 128 -13.55 9.11 0.70
C ARG A 128 -12.14 9.21 1.30
N ASN A 129 -11.16 8.55 0.69
CA ASN A 129 -9.78 8.62 1.14
C ASN A 129 -9.17 10.02 0.93
N ASN A 130 -9.45 10.66 -0.21
CA ASN A 130 -9.01 12.03 -0.48
C ASN A 130 -9.66 13.03 0.47
N ARG A 131 -10.95 12.88 0.81
CA ARG A 131 -11.61 13.75 1.81
C ARG A 131 -10.97 13.70 3.19
N LYS A 132 -10.33 12.59 3.57
CA LYS A 132 -9.63 12.47 4.86
C LYS A 132 -8.29 13.23 4.89
N LEU A 133 -7.78 13.61 3.72
CA LEU A 133 -6.52 14.31 3.57
C LEU A 133 -6.85 15.72 3.06
N MET A 134 -6.88 16.70 3.97
CA MET A 134 -6.93 18.10 3.56
C MET A 134 -5.78 18.37 2.58
N SER A 135 -6.06 18.98 1.43
CA SER A 135 -5.02 19.34 0.47
C SER A 135 -4.03 20.30 1.13
N LYS A 136 -2.78 20.31 0.68
CA LYS A 136 -1.82 21.33 1.14
C LYS A 136 -2.33 22.76 0.93
N GLN A 137 -3.07 22.97 -0.16
CA GLN A 137 -3.72 24.26 -0.45
C GLN A 137 -4.84 24.55 0.55
N ASP A 138 -5.66 23.55 0.88
CA ASP A 138 -6.73 23.70 1.89
C ASP A 138 -6.15 23.98 3.27
N ILE A 139 -5.01 23.38 3.61
CA ILE A 139 -4.28 23.64 4.86
C ILE A 139 -3.71 25.06 4.86
N GLN A 140 -3.22 25.54 3.72
CA GLN A 140 -2.67 26.89 3.60
C GLN A 140 -3.76 27.98 3.54
N LEU A 141 -5.00 27.59 3.24
CA LEU A 141 -6.20 28.42 3.33
C LEU A 141 -6.80 28.44 4.74
N LEU A 142 -6.27 27.64 5.68
CA LEU A 142 -6.61 27.80 7.08
C LEU A 142 -6.09 29.17 7.55
N GLY A 143 -6.98 29.98 8.11
CA GLY A 143 -6.67 31.36 8.53
C GLY A 143 -5.61 31.43 9.64
N GLU A 144 -5.18 32.65 9.95
CA GLU A 144 -4.23 32.96 11.03
C GLU A 144 -4.67 32.33 12.38
N GLU A 145 -5.98 32.29 12.61
CA GLU A 145 -6.71 31.59 13.67
C GLU A 145 -6.30 30.11 13.86
N TYR A 146 -6.09 29.35 12.78
CA TYR A 146 -5.69 27.94 12.86
C TYR A 146 -4.22 27.77 13.27
N TYR A 147 -3.38 28.73 12.90
CA TYR A 147 -1.95 28.73 13.22
C TYR A 147 -1.65 29.40 14.56
N GLY A 148 -2.67 29.94 15.24
CA GLY A 148 -2.48 30.68 16.50
C GLY A 148 -1.63 31.93 16.32
N MET A 149 -1.67 32.52 15.11
CA MET A 149 -0.99 33.78 14.79
C MET A 149 -1.92 34.99 15.00
N ASP A 150 -3.13 34.71 15.47
CA ASP A 150 -4.13 35.71 15.84
C ASP A 150 -3.72 36.36 17.16
N ASP A 151 -3.17 37.57 17.06
CA ASP A 151 -2.75 38.38 18.21
C ASP A 151 -3.95 38.91 19.04
N TYR A 152 -5.20 38.56 18.70
CA TYR A 152 -6.41 39.07 19.36
C TYR A 152 -6.41 38.86 20.88
N GLU A 153 -5.97 37.68 21.37
CA GLU A 153 -5.84 37.45 22.82
C GLU A 153 -4.73 38.32 23.44
N THR A 154 -3.70 38.67 22.66
CA THR A 154 -2.58 39.50 23.11
C THR A 154 -2.95 40.98 23.17
N THR A 155 -3.79 41.46 22.25
CA THR A 155 -4.27 42.86 22.22
C THR A 155 -5.22 43.15 23.38
N ASP A 156 -6.16 42.25 23.65
CA ASP A 156 -7.14 42.43 24.73
C ASP A 156 -6.43 42.44 26.11
N LEU A 157 -5.45 41.55 26.30
CA LEU A 157 -4.60 41.53 27.49
C LEU A 157 -3.79 42.83 27.66
N LEU A 158 -3.28 43.41 26.57
CA LEU A 158 -2.50 44.65 26.58
C LEU A 158 -3.34 45.87 27.00
N GLU A 159 -4.60 45.92 26.55
CA GLU A 159 -5.54 46.97 26.94
C GLU A 159 -5.90 46.88 28.43
N GLU A 160 -6.11 45.67 28.95
CA GLU A 160 -6.33 45.43 30.37
C GLU A 160 -5.11 45.85 31.20
N GLU A 161 -3.89 45.47 30.81
CA GLU A 161 -2.65 45.87 31.51
C GLU A 161 -2.47 47.40 31.56
N LEU A 162 -2.75 48.09 30.45
CA LEU A 162 -2.71 49.55 30.37
C LEU A 162 -3.74 50.21 31.28
N SER A 163 -4.95 49.66 31.35
CA SER A 163 -6.01 50.16 32.22
C SER A 163 -5.60 50.09 33.70
N ILE A 164 -5.08 48.93 34.13
CA ILE A 164 -4.59 48.69 35.50
C ILE A 164 -3.39 49.60 35.82
N GLN A 165 -2.48 49.79 34.87
CA GLN A 165 -1.31 50.66 35.06
C GLN A 165 -1.71 52.12 35.30
N ASN A 166 -2.74 52.59 34.59
CA ASN A 166 -3.25 53.96 34.76
C ASN A 166 -3.94 54.15 36.11
N GLU A 167 -4.73 53.18 36.58
CA GLU A 167 -5.33 53.21 37.92
C GLU A 167 -4.26 53.23 39.03
N LEU A 168 -3.21 52.40 38.89
CA LEU A 168 -2.07 52.40 39.82
C LEU A 168 -1.33 53.73 39.83
N LYS A 169 -1.15 54.37 38.66
CA LYS A 169 -0.54 55.71 38.60
C LYS A 169 -1.39 56.76 39.30
N GLN A 170 -2.70 56.75 39.10
CA GLN A 170 -3.61 57.69 39.75
C GLN A 170 -3.61 57.52 41.28
N THR A 171 -3.65 56.27 41.76
CA THR A 171 -3.59 55.98 43.20
C THR A 171 -2.26 56.37 43.85
N LEU A 172 -1.14 56.22 43.13
CA LEU A 172 0.17 56.69 43.59
C LEU A 172 0.26 58.23 43.62
N GLN A 173 -0.31 58.91 42.62
CA GLN A 173 -0.36 60.38 42.58
C GLN A 173 -1.29 60.97 43.63
N SER A 174 -2.37 60.28 44.01
CA SER A 174 -3.26 60.73 45.09
C SER A 174 -2.70 60.50 46.50
N ASN A 175 -1.65 59.67 46.64
CA ASN A 175 -1.01 59.34 47.92
C ASN A 175 0.29 60.12 48.19
N GLN A 176 0.68 61.03 47.28
CA GLN A 176 1.74 62.04 47.48
C GLN A 176 1.11 63.39 47.81
#